data_AF-A0A3D8ILA8-F1
#
_entry.id   AF-A0A3D8ILA8-F1
#
_cell.length_a   1.000
_cell.length_b   1.000
_cell.length_c   1.000
_cell.angle_alpha   90.00
_cell.angle_beta   90.00
_cell.angle_gamma   90.00
#
_symmetry.space_group_name_H-M   'P 1'
#
loop_
_entity.id
_entity.type
_entity.pdbx_description
1 polymer ?
#
loop_
_entity_poly.entity_id
_entity_poly.type
_entity_poly.pdbx_seq_one_letter_code
_entity_poly.pdbx_strand_id
1 'polypeptide(L)'
;KAFKSKKKISKFLVFIGGIGLIIFYYTPYSYYLEPSYWKFKEICRLQPEIYQFNGGKIDEEYYNKVLKYFDTDLDNMSNVKTLRVSDDKKHFSYLFKKWIGDRIDFSFRLWFKDERATKDNIKSVSFYITWRDLRPYLAGNEGTGFYLSGSRVGCFETLSRNEYKKFKEWKENNAKQ
;
A
#
# COMPACT_ATOMS: atom_id res chain seq x y z
N LYS A 1 -4.50 -2.67 57.33
CA LYS A 1 -5.90 -2.30 56.99
C LYS A 1 -5.96 -1.98 55.51
N ALA A 2 -6.68 -2.82 54.76
CA ALA A 2 -6.79 -2.76 53.31
C ALA A 2 -7.36 -1.42 52.80
N PHE A 3 -6.85 -1.02 51.64
CA PHE A 3 -7.25 0.08 50.77
C PHE A 3 -8.67 0.63 51.00
N LYS A 4 -8.77 1.69 51.80
CA LYS A 4 -9.98 2.47 52.02
C LYS A 4 -10.10 3.57 50.95
N SER A 5 -10.06 3.22 49.66
CA SER A 5 -10.35 4.17 48.56
C SER A 5 -10.56 3.48 47.20
N LYS A 6 -11.40 2.44 47.12
CA LYS A 6 -11.68 1.78 45.82
C LYS A 6 -12.42 2.69 44.80
N LYS A 7 -13.21 3.67 45.28
CA LYS A 7 -14.10 4.50 44.44
C LYS A 7 -13.38 5.64 43.68
N LYS A 8 -12.28 6.20 44.21
CA LYS A 8 -11.49 7.26 43.54
C LYS A 8 -10.47 6.70 42.55
N ILE A 9 -9.83 5.57 42.90
CA ILE A 9 -8.84 4.90 42.03
C ILE A 9 -9.51 4.33 40.76
N SER A 10 -10.73 3.78 40.88
CA SER A 10 -11.50 3.26 39.75
C SER A 10 -11.86 4.32 38.70
N LYS A 11 -12.31 5.51 39.11
CA LYS A 11 -12.63 6.59 38.16
C LYS A 11 -11.40 7.15 37.44
N PHE A 12 -10.27 7.22 38.14
CA PHE A 12 -9.01 7.70 37.56
C PHE A 12 -8.43 6.71 36.54
N LEU A 13 -8.51 5.40 36.81
CA LEU A 13 -8.13 4.34 35.85
C LEU A 13 -9.03 4.31 34.62
N VAL A 14 -10.35 4.51 34.78
CA VAL A 14 -11.27 4.61 33.64
C VAL A 14 -10.99 5.86 32.80
N PHE A 15 -10.60 6.98 33.43
CA PHE A 15 -10.27 8.22 32.73
C PHE A 15 -8.93 8.12 31.96
N ILE A 16 -7.89 7.57 32.58
CA ILE A 16 -6.59 7.33 31.90
C ILE A 16 -6.71 6.24 30.84
N GLY A 17 -7.43 5.16 31.11
CA GLY A 17 -7.67 4.09 30.15
C GLY A 17 -8.49 4.58 28.95
N GLY A 18 -9.58 5.32 29.18
CA GLY A 18 -10.45 5.85 28.13
C GLY A 18 -9.76 6.92 27.28
N ILE A 19 -9.15 7.93 27.91
CA ILE A 19 -8.48 9.02 27.17
C ILE A 19 -7.19 8.53 26.52
N GLY A 20 -6.44 7.65 27.20
CA GLY A 20 -5.24 7.04 26.64
C GLY A 20 -5.55 6.22 25.39
N LEU A 21 -6.61 5.39 25.41
CA LEU A 21 -7.04 4.63 24.24
C LEU A 21 -7.49 5.53 23.08
N ILE A 22 -8.21 6.62 23.38
CA ILE A 22 -8.62 7.60 22.37
C ILE A 22 -7.38 8.22 21.72
N ILE A 23 -6.46 8.78 22.50
CA ILE A 23 -5.22 9.38 21.97
C ILE A 23 -4.44 8.35 21.16
N PHE A 24 -4.29 7.11 21.66
CA PHE A 24 -3.57 6.06 20.96
C PHE A 24 -4.18 5.73 19.59
N TYR A 25 -5.52 5.72 19.50
CA TYR A 25 -6.25 5.47 18.25
C TYR A 25 -6.01 6.57 17.21
N TYR A 26 -5.90 7.83 17.65
CA TYR A 26 -5.63 9.00 16.80
C TYR A 26 -4.14 9.25 16.52
N THR A 27 -3.22 8.50 17.15
CA THR A 27 -1.78 8.60 16.84
C THR A 27 -1.35 7.71 15.66
N PRO A 28 -0.33 8.09 14.88
CA PRO A 28 0.13 7.32 13.72
C PRO A 28 0.60 5.89 14.04
N TYR A 29 0.89 5.59 15.31
CA TYR A 29 1.22 4.22 15.75
C TYR A 29 0.09 3.22 15.55
N SER A 30 -1.17 3.65 15.49
CA SER A 30 -2.30 2.74 15.27
C SER A 30 -2.37 2.24 13.82
N TYR A 31 -1.61 2.76 12.85
CA TYR A 31 -1.50 2.17 11.51
C TYR A 31 -0.96 0.74 11.55
N TYR A 32 0.05 0.49 12.40
CA TYR A 32 0.64 -0.84 12.57
C TYR A 32 -0.31 -1.87 13.17
N LEU A 33 -1.46 -1.44 13.70
CA LEU A 33 -2.48 -2.32 14.23
C LEU A 33 -3.53 -2.69 13.18
N GLU A 34 -3.55 -2.03 12.02
CA GLU A 34 -4.51 -2.33 10.95
C GLU A 34 -3.98 -3.44 10.03
N PRO A 35 -4.69 -4.59 9.89
CA PRO A 35 -4.25 -5.68 9.02
C PRO A 35 -4.06 -5.26 7.55
N SER A 36 -4.87 -4.30 7.09
CA SER A 36 -4.78 -3.75 5.73
C SER A 36 -3.46 -3.01 5.49
N TYR A 37 -2.87 -2.38 6.50
CA TYR A 37 -1.56 -1.72 6.39
C TYR A 37 -0.43 -2.73 6.18
N TRP A 38 -0.45 -3.87 6.88
CA TRP A 38 0.55 -4.93 6.68
C TRP A 38 0.45 -5.54 5.30
N LYS A 39 -0.77 -5.81 4.81
CA LYS A 39 -0.99 -6.27 3.45
C LYS A 39 -0.49 -5.26 2.41
N PHE A 40 -0.77 -3.97 2.63
CA PHE A 40 -0.23 -2.90 1.80
C PHE A 40 1.31 -2.88 1.80
N LYS A 41 1.94 -2.97 2.97
CA LYS A 41 3.40 -3.00 3.12
C LYS A 41 4.02 -4.22 2.43
N GLU A 42 3.37 -5.37 2.49
CA GLU A 42 3.79 -6.57 1.77
C GLU A 42 3.79 -6.36 0.26
N ILE A 43 2.71 -5.80 -0.29
CA ILE A 43 2.63 -5.48 -1.71
C ILE A 43 3.67 -4.43 -2.10
N CYS A 44 3.94 -3.44 -1.25
CA CYS A 44 4.95 -2.42 -1.50
C CYS A 44 6.38 -2.93 -1.64
N ARG A 45 6.68 -4.12 -1.11
CA ARG A 45 7.98 -4.78 -1.38
C ARG A 45 8.14 -5.16 -2.85
N LEU A 46 7.03 -5.28 -3.59
CA LEU A 46 7.01 -5.56 -5.03
C LEU A 46 7.00 -4.28 -5.87
N GLN A 47 7.11 -3.08 -5.28
CA GLN A 47 7.36 -1.89 -6.09
C GLN A 47 8.72 -2.08 -6.80
N PRO A 48 8.83 -1.95 -8.14
CA PRO A 48 10.05 -2.18 -8.91
C PRO A 48 11.37 -1.68 -8.27
N GLU A 49 11.45 -0.40 -7.92
CA GLU A 49 12.65 0.22 -7.33
C GLU A 49 12.96 -0.36 -5.94
N ILE A 50 11.92 -0.57 -5.12
CA ILE A 50 12.10 -1.18 -3.78
C ILE A 50 12.49 -2.65 -3.90
N TYR A 51 11.90 -3.38 -4.85
CA TYR A 51 12.20 -4.78 -5.12
C TYR A 51 13.65 -4.95 -5.57
N GLN A 52 14.12 -4.11 -6.50
CA GLN A 52 15.51 -4.10 -6.97
C GLN A 52 16.48 -3.66 -5.88
N PHE A 53 16.13 -2.64 -5.08
CA PHE A 53 16.92 -2.23 -3.92
C PHE A 53 17.14 -3.38 -2.92
N ASN A 54 16.13 -4.24 -2.75
CA ASN A 54 16.22 -5.43 -1.91
C ASN A 54 16.92 -6.62 -2.59
N GLY A 55 17.55 -6.43 -3.75
CA GLY A 55 18.30 -7.46 -4.50
C GLY A 55 17.46 -8.27 -5.49
N GLY A 56 16.19 -7.91 -5.68
CA GLY A 56 15.31 -8.56 -6.65
C GLY A 56 15.64 -8.19 -8.11
N LYS A 57 15.23 -9.04 -9.05
CA LYS A 57 15.36 -8.81 -10.50
C LYS A 57 13.98 -8.70 -11.14
N ILE A 58 13.83 -7.81 -12.11
CA ILE A 58 12.58 -7.65 -12.86
C ILE A 58 12.54 -8.72 -13.96
N ASP A 59 12.18 -9.93 -13.55
CA ASP A 59 12.12 -11.14 -14.38
C ASP A 59 10.75 -11.83 -14.25
N GLU A 60 10.62 -13.02 -14.82
CA GLU A 60 9.39 -13.83 -14.81
C GLU A 60 8.85 -14.06 -13.39
N GLU A 61 9.72 -14.27 -12.40
CA GLU A 61 9.31 -14.45 -11.00
C GLU A 61 8.67 -13.17 -10.44
N TYR A 62 9.26 -12.01 -10.72
CA TYR A 62 8.70 -10.72 -10.33
C TYR A 62 7.30 -10.51 -10.94
N TYR A 63 7.15 -10.75 -12.25
CA TYR A 63 5.86 -10.58 -12.92
C TYR A 63 4.78 -11.47 -12.31
N ASN A 64 5.10 -12.74 -12.08
CA ASN A 64 4.16 -13.70 -11.48
C ASN A 64 3.79 -13.33 -10.04
N LYS A 65 4.74 -12.83 -9.22
CA LYS A 65 4.46 -12.32 -7.87
C LYS A 65 3.44 -11.19 -7.88
N VAL A 66 3.57 -10.25 -8.82
CA VAL A 66 2.66 -9.12 -8.95
C VAL A 66 1.30 -9.55 -9.51
N LEU A 67 1.30 -10.31 -10.60
CA LEU A 67 0.09 -10.75 -11.30
C LEU A 67 -0.79 -11.66 -10.44
N LYS A 68 -0.20 -12.40 -9.49
CA LYS A 68 -0.94 -13.20 -8.51
C LYS A 68 -1.97 -12.39 -7.72
N TYR A 69 -1.72 -11.10 -7.48
CA TYR A 69 -2.71 -10.23 -6.83
C TYR A 69 -3.95 -9.96 -7.69
N PHE A 70 -3.86 -10.16 -9.00
CA PHE A 70 -4.94 -10.01 -9.97
C PHE A 70 -5.49 -11.37 -10.44
N ASP A 71 -5.22 -12.43 -9.68
CA ASP A 71 -5.72 -13.79 -9.93
C ASP A 71 -5.30 -14.33 -11.31
N THR A 72 -4.08 -13.98 -11.72
CA THR A 72 -3.46 -14.38 -13.00
C THR A 72 -1.95 -14.57 -12.84
N ASP A 73 -1.32 -15.05 -13.89
CA ASP A 73 0.13 -15.13 -14.07
C ASP A 73 0.52 -14.57 -15.44
N LEU A 74 1.82 -14.57 -15.73
CA LEU A 74 2.39 -14.01 -16.95
C LEU A 74 1.95 -14.74 -18.22
N ASP A 75 1.68 -16.04 -18.14
CA ASP A 75 1.26 -16.86 -19.29
C ASP A 75 -0.24 -16.68 -19.59
N ASN A 76 -1.03 -16.42 -18.55
CA ASN A 76 -2.49 -16.28 -18.61
C ASN A 76 -2.98 -14.83 -18.64
N MET A 77 -2.08 -13.84 -18.53
CA MET A 77 -2.45 -12.42 -18.43
C MET A 77 -3.25 -11.89 -19.64
N SER A 78 -3.12 -12.54 -20.80
CA SER A 78 -3.86 -12.27 -22.03
C SER A 78 -5.33 -12.67 -21.95
N ASN A 79 -5.67 -13.63 -21.08
CA ASN A 79 -7.00 -14.20 -20.93
C ASN A 79 -7.88 -13.42 -19.94
N VAL A 80 -7.27 -12.54 -19.15
CA VAL A 80 -7.99 -11.71 -18.17
C VAL A 80 -8.49 -10.44 -18.83
N LYS A 81 -9.71 -10.03 -18.48
CA LYS A 81 -10.30 -8.76 -18.92
C LYS A 81 -9.50 -7.58 -18.36
N THR A 82 -8.49 -7.14 -19.10
CA THR A 82 -7.70 -5.94 -18.80
C THR A 82 -8.20 -4.76 -19.62
N LEU A 83 -7.97 -3.54 -19.12
CA LEU A 83 -8.12 -2.36 -19.96
C LEU A 83 -6.93 -2.31 -20.91
N ARG A 84 -7.14 -2.70 -22.18
CA ARG A 84 -6.17 -2.49 -23.25
C ARG A 84 -6.15 -1.00 -23.58
N VAL A 85 -5.20 -0.26 -23.00
CA VAL A 85 -5.03 1.17 -23.31
C VAL A 85 -4.16 1.25 -24.55
N SER A 86 -4.81 1.43 -25.69
CA SER A 86 -4.19 1.73 -26.97
C SER A 86 -4.87 2.97 -27.54
N ASP A 87 -4.55 4.14 -26.99
CA ASP A 87 -5.14 5.40 -27.46
C ASP A 87 -4.67 5.76 -28.88
N ASP A 88 -3.58 5.15 -29.38
CA ASP A 88 -2.96 5.55 -30.65
C ASP A 88 -2.44 4.41 -31.54
N LYS A 89 -2.75 3.13 -31.23
CA LYS A 89 -2.17 1.94 -31.90
C LYS A 89 -0.63 1.86 -31.90
N LYS A 90 0.06 2.77 -31.20
CA LYS A 90 1.52 2.77 -31.04
C LYS A 90 1.92 2.32 -29.64
N HIS A 91 1.05 2.53 -28.66
CA HIS A 91 1.25 2.08 -27.30
C HIS A 91 0.31 0.91 -27.00
N PHE A 92 0.91 -0.22 -26.64
CA PHE A 92 0.19 -1.42 -26.25
C PHE A 92 0.44 -1.65 -24.77
N SER A 93 -0.63 -1.56 -23.97
CA SER A 93 -0.51 -1.80 -22.54
C SER A 93 -1.70 -2.53 -21.96
N TYR A 94 -1.42 -3.33 -20.94
CA TYR A 94 -2.40 -4.04 -20.15
C TYR A 94 -2.43 -3.39 -18.78
N LEU A 95 -3.59 -2.85 -18.41
CA LEU A 95 -3.80 -2.23 -17.11
C LEU A 95 -4.68 -3.13 -16.24
N PHE A 96 -4.09 -3.60 -15.15
CA PHE A 96 -4.73 -4.33 -14.08
C PHE A 96 -5.07 -3.34 -12.97
N LYS A 97 -6.32 -3.37 -12.49
CA LYS A 97 -6.77 -2.56 -11.34
C LYS A 97 -7.51 -3.45 -10.37
N LYS A 98 -7.22 -3.31 -9.08
CA LYS A 98 -7.90 -4.04 -8.02
C LYS A 98 -7.99 -3.17 -6.78
N TRP A 99 -9.19 -3.10 -6.22
CA TRP A 99 -9.40 -2.66 -4.85
C TRP A 99 -9.27 -3.86 -3.92
N ILE A 100 -8.39 -3.78 -2.94
CA ILE A 100 -8.24 -4.83 -1.92
C ILE A 100 -8.85 -4.30 -0.62
N GLY A 101 -10.05 -4.79 -0.32
CA GLY A 101 -10.90 -4.21 0.72
C GLY A 101 -11.33 -2.79 0.34
N ASP A 102 -11.48 -1.92 1.34
CA ASP A 102 -11.89 -0.52 1.21
C ASP A 102 -10.73 0.48 1.27
N ARG A 103 -9.51 -0.01 1.56
CA ARG A 103 -8.34 0.82 1.86
C ARG A 103 -7.24 0.78 0.82
N ILE A 104 -7.08 -0.29 0.03
CA ILE A 104 -5.95 -0.42 -0.90
C ILE A 104 -6.44 -0.28 -2.34
N ASP A 105 -5.87 0.70 -3.05
CA ASP A 105 -6.00 0.84 -4.50
C ASP A 105 -4.71 0.36 -5.15
N PHE A 106 -4.79 -0.73 -5.91
CA PHE A 106 -3.65 -1.32 -6.59
C PHE A 106 -3.84 -1.33 -8.11
N SER A 107 -2.93 -0.69 -8.82
CA SER A 107 -2.85 -0.66 -10.27
C SER A 107 -1.48 -1.14 -10.75
N PHE A 108 -1.49 -2.08 -11.68
CA PHE A 108 -0.28 -2.57 -12.33
C PHE A 108 -0.45 -2.49 -13.85
N ARG A 109 0.53 -1.90 -14.53
CA ARG A 109 0.51 -1.71 -15.98
C ARG A 109 1.73 -2.37 -16.60
N LEU A 110 1.50 -3.21 -17.61
CA LEU A 110 2.52 -3.75 -18.48
C LEU A 110 2.49 -3.02 -19.81
N TRP A 111 3.62 -2.49 -20.25
CA TRP A 111 3.79 -1.91 -21.58
C TRP A 111 4.54 -2.89 -22.47
N PHE A 112 4.06 -3.07 -23.70
CA PHE A 112 4.63 -3.98 -24.68
C PHE A 112 5.30 -3.21 -25.82
N LYS A 113 6.28 -3.83 -26.49
CA LYS A 113 6.98 -3.24 -27.64
C LYS A 113 6.07 -3.21 -28.89
N ASP A 114 5.21 -4.21 -29.02
CA ASP A 114 4.18 -4.30 -30.07
C ASP A 114 2.86 -4.84 -29.50
N GLU A 115 1.90 -5.18 -30.35
CA GLU A 115 0.56 -5.60 -29.95
C GLU A 115 0.47 -6.97 -29.26
N ARG A 116 1.53 -7.78 -29.33
CA ARG A 116 1.57 -9.13 -28.77
C ARG A 116 1.82 -9.06 -27.27
N ALA A 117 0.85 -9.48 -26.47
CA ALA A 117 0.97 -9.55 -25.02
C ALA A 117 1.72 -10.82 -24.59
N THR A 118 3.00 -10.93 -24.93
CA THR A 118 3.88 -12.04 -24.54
C THR A 118 4.99 -11.56 -23.61
N LYS A 119 5.57 -12.48 -22.83
CA LYS A 119 6.62 -12.16 -21.85
C LYS A 119 7.84 -11.46 -22.46
N ASP A 120 8.33 -11.95 -23.61
CA ASP A 120 9.51 -11.41 -24.29
C ASP A 120 9.26 -10.03 -24.91
N ASN A 121 7.98 -9.67 -25.04
CA ASN A 121 7.55 -8.42 -25.63
C ASN A 121 7.33 -7.31 -24.60
N ILE A 122 7.46 -7.59 -23.30
CA ILE A 122 7.36 -6.57 -22.26
C ILE A 122 8.51 -5.57 -22.42
N LYS A 123 8.15 -4.29 -22.46
CA LYS A 123 9.07 -3.14 -22.57
C LYS A 123 9.34 -2.52 -21.20
N SER A 124 8.28 -2.29 -20.43
CA SER A 124 8.38 -1.64 -19.12
C SER A 124 7.13 -1.90 -18.30
N VAL A 125 7.20 -1.53 -17.02
CA VAL A 125 6.08 -1.66 -16.08
C VAL A 125 5.78 -0.33 -15.40
N SER A 126 4.54 -0.16 -14.97
CA SER A 126 4.15 0.87 -14.02
C SER A 126 3.43 0.20 -12.86
N PHE A 127 3.88 0.50 -11.65
CA PHE A 127 3.34 -0.06 -10.42
C PHE A 127 2.86 1.09 -9.54
N TYR A 128 1.56 1.12 -9.26
CA TYR A 128 0.95 2.12 -8.41
C TYR A 128 0.11 1.44 -7.34
N ILE A 129 0.42 1.70 -6.08
CA ILE A 129 -0.41 1.25 -4.97
C ILE A 129 -0.50 2.37 -3.95
N THR A 130 -1.70 2.55 -3.40
CA THR A 130 -1.90 3.43 -2.25
C THR A 130 -2.75 2.75 -1.20
N TRP A 131 -2.54 3.15 0.04
CA TRP A 131 -3.36 2.75 1.17
C TRP A 131 -4.03 3.98 1.79
N ARG A 132 -5.33 3.88 2.06
CA ARG A 132 -6.12 4.94 2.69
C ARG A 132 -6.02 4.79 4.20
N ASP A 133 -5.48 5.79 4.86
CA ASP A 133 -5.27 5.79 6.30
C ASP A 133 -6.53 6.30 7.06
N LEU A 134 -7.70 5.78 6.66
CA LEU A 134 -9.00 6.24 7.12
C LEU A 134 -9.15 6.12 8.64
N ARG A 135 -9.45 7.26 9.28
CA ARG A 135 -9.77 7.38 10.70
C ARG A 135 -11.20 7.87 10.90
N PRO A 136 -11.87 7.42 11.97
CA PRO A 136 -13.14 8.00 12.38
C PRO A 136 -12.90 9.41 12.91
N TYR A 137 -13.65 10.39 12.42
CA TYR A 137 -13.74 11.74 12.93
C TYR A 137 -15.16 12.02 13.39
N LEU A 138 -15.32 12.85 14.42
CA LEU A 138 -16.62 13.31 14.88
C LEU A 138 -17.22 14.27 13.83
N ALA A 139 -18.45 13.99 13.42
CA ALA A 139 -19.22 14.88 12.55
C ALA A 139 -19.87 16.00 13.38
N GLY A 140 -19.69 17.25 12.93
CA GLY A 140 -20.33 18.44 13.50
C GLY A 140 -19.79 18.86 14.87
N ASN A 141 -20.18 20.07 15.30
CA ASN A 141 -19.76 20.66 16.57
C ASN A 141 -20.47 20.02 17.78
N GLU A 142 -21.48 19.19 17.53
CA GLU A 142 -22.38 18.61 18.55
C GLU A 142 -22.42 17.07 18.55
N GLY A 143 -21.56 16.40 17.77
CA GLY A 143 -21.45 14.94 17.76
C GLY A 143 -22.61 14.23 17.03
N THR A 144 -23.02 14.76 15.87
CA THR A 144 -24.13 14.23 15.07
C THR A 144 -23.83 12.91 14.34
N GLY A 145 -22.60 12.39 14.48
CA GLY A 145 -22.18 11.09 13.94
C GLY A 145 -20.67 10.95 13.84
N PHE A 146 -20.21 9.91 13.15
CA PHE A 146 -18.81 9.73 12.78
C PHE A 146 -18.68 9.60 11.26
N TYR A 147 -17.62 10.15 10.69
CA TYR A 147 -17.24 9.93 9.29
C TYR A 147 -15.79 9.45 9.20
N LEU A 148 -15.48 8.69 8.16
CA LEU A 148 -14.11 8.28 7.89
C LEU A 148 -13.42 9.32 7.02
N SER A 149 -12.29 9.84 7.49
CA SER A 149 -11.42 10.72 6.71
C SER A 149 -9.98 10.28 6.84
N GLY A 150 -9.17 10.55 5.82
CA GLY A 150 -7.79 10.14 5.74
C GLY A 150 -7.17 10.58 4.42
N SER A 151 -5.86 10.54 4.39
CA SER A 151 -5.01 10.72 3.21
C SER A 151 -4.75 9.37 2.50
N ARG A 152 -3.84 9.40 1.53
CA ARG A 152 -3.30 8.20 0.88
C ARG A 152 -1.81 8.10 1.18
N VAL A 153 -1.35 6.90 1.48
CA VAL A 153 0.05 6.57 1.75
C VAL A 153 0.59 5.74 0.59
N GLY A 154 1.75 6.12 0.05
CA GLY A 154 2.50 5.36 -0.95
C GLY A 154 3.53 4.41 -0.36
N CYS A 155 4.24 3.67 -1.24
CA CYS A 155 5.20 2.66 -0.79
C CYS A 155 6.47 3.22 -0.16
N PHE A 156 6.94 4.38 -0.61
CA PHE A 156 8.19 4.95 -0.10
C PHE A 156 8.03 5.43 1.35
N GLU A 157 6.81 5.76 1.75
CA GLU A 157 6.40 6.12 3.10
C GLU A 157 6.37 4.91 4.04
N THR A 158 6.46 3.68 3.52
CA THR A 158 6.56 2.46 4.34
C THR A 158 7.99 2.14 4.78
N LEU A 159 8.99 2.81 4.19
CA LEU A 159 10.39 2.66 4.54
C LEU A 159 10.70 3.44 5.81
N SER A 160 11.45 2.84 6.73
CA SER A 160 12.00 3.58 7.86
C SER A 160 12.95 4.68 7.36
N ARG A 161 13.20 5.70 8.19
CA ARG A 161 14.11 6.80 7.84
C ARG A 161 15.49 6.31 7.39
N ASN A 162 16.01 5.25 8.02
CA ASN A 162 17.31 4.67 7.67
C ASN A 162 17.25 3.88 6.36
N GLU A 163 16.20 3.10 6.13
CA GLU A 163 16.00 2.38 4.86
C GLU A 163 15.83 3.37 3.70
N TYR A 164 15.03 4.42 3.89
CA TYR A 164 14.81 5.44 2.88
C TYR A 164 16.10 6.19 2.52
N LYS A 165 16.97 6.44 3.50
CA LYS A 165 18.30 7.04 3.24
C LYS A 165 19.15 6.12 2.35
N LYS A 166 19.25 4.84 2.70
CA LYS A 166 19.99 3.83 1.91
C LYS A 166 19.40 3.66 0.52
N PHE A 167 18.07 3.68 0.41
CA PHE A 167 17.36 3.60 -0.86
C PHE A 167 17.71 4.79 -1.77
N LYS A 168 17.75 6.01 -1.23
CA LYS A 168 18.18 7.20 -1.99
C LYS A 168 19.60 7.08 -2.49
N GLU A 169 20.54 6.70 -1.62
CA GLU A 169 21.95 6.49 -1.99
C GLU A 169 22.08 5.44 -3.09
N TRP A 170 21.37 4.32 -2.97
CA TRP A 170 21.31 3.29 -4.02
C TRP A 170 20.75 3.85 -5.33
N LYS A 171 19.64 4.58 -5.29
CA LYS A 171 18.99 5.15 -6.49
C LYS A 171 19.92 6.13 -7.22
N GLU A 172 20.61 6.99 -6.48
CA GLU A 172 21.57 7.95 -7.04
C GLU A 172 22.76 7.28 -7.70
N ASN A 173 23.23 6.15 -7.16
CA ASN A 173 24.33 5.39 -7.75
C ASN A 173 23.93 4.65 -9.03
N ASN A 174 22.71 4.10 -9.09
CA ASN A 174 22.20 3.40 -10.27
C ASN A 174 21.78 4.36 -11.39
N ALA A 175 21.39 5.61 -11.07
CA ALA A 175 21.05 6.62 -12.07
C ALA A 175 22.27 7.19 -12.82
N LYS A 176 23.50 6.94 -12.33
CA LYS A 176 24.77 7.40 -12.92
C LYS A 176 25.43 6.35 -13.82
N GLN A 177 24.88 5.14 -13.90
CA GLN A 177 25.31 4.06 -14.79
C GLN A 177 24.47 4.06 -16.07
#